data_AF-A0A7X6TKW5-F1
#
_entry.id   AF-A0A7X6TKW5-F1
#
_cell.length_a   1.000
_cell.length_b   1.000
_cell.length_c   1.000
_cell.angle_alpha   90.00
_cell.angle_beta   90.00
_cell.angle_gamma   90.00
#
_symmetry.space_group_name_H-M   'P 1'
#
loop_
_entity.id
_entity.type
_entity.pdbx_description
1 polymer ?
#
loop_
_entity_poly.entity_id
_entity_poly.type
_entity_poly.pdbx_seq_one_letter_code
_entity_poly.pdbx_strand_id
1 'polypeptide(L)' 'MPKMKTHSSSKKRFKVTGTGKFIRNKAGKQHILTKKTTKRK' A
#
# COMPACT_ATOMS: atom_id res chain seq x y z
N MET A 1 -0.65 -25.39 20.71
CA MET A 1 -0.15 -24.03 20.44
C MET A 1 -0.93 -23.42 19.28
N PRO A 2 -1.64 -22.29 19.45
CA PRO A 2 -2.42 -21.70 18.36
C PRO A 2 -1.51 -21.09 17.28
N LYS A 3 -1.80 -21.36 15.99
CA LYS A 3 -1.10 -20.72 14.88
C LYS A 3 -1.46 -19.23 14.82
N MET A 4 -0.46 -18.38 14.61
CA MET A 4 -0.67 -16.94 14.38
C MET A 4 -1.57 -16.71 13.16
N LYS A 5 -2.58 -15.86 13.32
CA LYS A 5 -3.47 -15.45 12.23
C LYS A 5 -2.90 -14.24 11.53
N THR A 6 -3.02 -14.21 10.21
CA THR A 6 -2.58 -13.06 9.41
C THR A 6 -3.55 -11.90 9.56
N HIS A 7 -3.02 -10.71 9.82
CA HIS A 7 -3.82 -9.50 9.85
C HIS A 7 -4.29 -9.11 8.44
N SER A 8 -5.61 -9.20 8.23
CA SER A 8 -6.21 -9.09 6.89
C SER A 8 -6.06 -7.70 6.27
N SER A 9 -6.09 -6.63 7.08
CA SER A 9 -5.96 -5.26 6.55
C SER A 9 -4.53 -4.94 6.11
N SER A 10 -3.52 -5.46 6.82
CA SER A 10 -2.11 -5.35 6.42
C SER A 10 -1.84 -6.12 5.13
N LYS A 11 -2.39 -7.34 5.01
CA LYS A 11 -2.27 -8.15 3.79
C LYS A 11 -2.84 -7.45 2.55
N LYS A 12 -3.91 -6.66 2.70
CA LYS A 12 -4.52 -5.88 1.61
C LYS A 12 -3.68 -4.65 1.20
N ARG A 13 -2.83 -4.13 2.09
CA ARG A 13 -2.08 -2.87 1.89
C ARG A 13 -0.63 -3.07 1.45
N PHE A 14 -0.01 -4.19 1.82
CA PHE A 14 1.41 -4.46 1.60
C PHE A 14 1.61 -5.76 0.84
N LYS A 15 2.52 -5.75 -0.13
CA LYS A 15 2.93 -6.94 -0.89
C LYS A 15 4.45 -7.13 -0.79
N VAL A 16 4.89 -8.37 -0.85
CA VAL A 16 6.31 -8.76 -0.87
C VAL A 16 6.73 -9.00 -2.33
N THR A 17 7.88 -8.47 -2.72
CA THR A 17 8.50 -8.74 -4.04
C THR A 17 9.22 -10.09 -4.02
N GLY A 18 9.57 -10.64 -5.20
CA GLY A 18 10.35 -11.89 -5.26
C GLY A 18 11.71 -11.82 -4.54
N THR A 19 12.25 -10.61 -4.34
CA THR A 19 13.47 -10.33 -3.58
C THR A 19 13.24 -10.09 -2.08
N GLY A 20 12.02 -10.25 -1.57
CA GLY A 20 11.69 -10.08 -0.15
C GLY A 20 11.43 -8.65 0.32
N LYS A 21 11.43 -7.65 -0.57
CA LYS A 21 11.15 -6.25 -0.21
C LYS A 21 9.65 -5.99 -0.12
N PHE A 22 9.24 -5.11 0.79
CA PHE A 22 7.84 -4.68 0.92
C PHE A 22 7.53 -3.49 0.01
N ILE A 23 6.40 -3.57 -0.70
CA ILE A 23 5.87 -2.50 -1.53
C ILE A 23 4.47 -2.08 -1.06
N ARG A 24 4.15 -0.79 -1.29
CA ARG A 24 2.86 -0.16 -0.96
C ARG A 24 2.55 0.98 -1.92
N ASN A 25 1.28 1.36 -1.98
CA ASN A 25 0.84 2.54 -2.72
C ASN A 25 1.17 3.84 -1.96
N LYS A 26 1.41 4.92 -2.71
CA LYS A 26 1.58 6.27 -2.14
C LYS A 26 0.21 6.87 -1.81
N ALA A 27 0.11 7.51 -0.65
CA ALA A 27 -1.12 8.12 -0.17
C ALA A 27 -1.45 9.42 -0.94
N GLY A 28 -2.72 9.84 -0.87
CA GLY A 28 -3.14 11.17 -1.33
C GLY A 28 -3.35 11.31 -2.83
N LYS A 29 -3.47 10.20 -3.58
CA LYS A 29 -3.72 10.21 -5.04
C LYS A 29 -5.13 9.74 -5.42
N GLN A 30 -6.05 9.66 -4.46
CA GLN A 30 -7.40 9.15 -4.69
C GLN A 30 -8.40 10.22 -5.13
N HIS A 31 -8.33 11.43 -4.56
CA HIS A 31 -9.25 12.53 -4.87
C HIS A 31 -8.56 13.90 -4.80
N ILE A 32 -9.24 14.92 -5.34
CA ILE A 32 -8.76 16.30 -5.46
C ILE A 32 -7.43 16.35 -6.25
N LEU A 33 -7.43 15.71 -7.42
CA LEU A 33 -6.28 15.68 -8.31
C LEU A 33 -6.20 16.95 -9.15
N THR A 34 -7.32 17.61 -9.45
CA THR A 34 -7.39 18.82 -10.29
C THR A 34 -6.43 19.92 -9.82
N LYS A 35 -6.42 20.23 -8.51
CA LYS A 35 -5.56 21.25 -7.89
C LYS A 35 -4.08 20.85 -7.68
N LYS A 36 -3.74 19.57 -7.86
CA LYS A 36 -2.36 19.10 -7.69
C LYS A 36 -1.59 19.39 -8.98
N THR A 37 -0.30 19.69 -8.89
CA THR A 37 0.55 19.76 -10.09
C THR A 37 0.67 18.36 -10.73
N THR A 38 0.85 18.29 -12.04
CA THR A 38 0.93 17.00 -12.77
C THR A 38 2.06 16.12 -12.25
N LYS A 39 3.19 16.70 -11.83
CA LYS A 39 4.30 15.99 -11.19
C LYS A 39 3.91 15.30 -9.87
N ARG A 40 2.90 15.83 -9.15
CA ARG A 40 2.45 15.32 -7.85
C ARG A 40 1.26 14.34 -7.95
N LYS A 41 0.39 14.52 -8.94
CA LYS A 41 -0.71 13.57 -9.24
C LYS A 41 -0.14 12.16 -9.44
#